data_AF-A0A2A2HUP5-F1
#
_entry.id   AF-A0A2A2HUP5-F1
#
_cell.length_a   1.000
_cell.length_b   1.000
_cell.length_c   1.000
_cell.angle_alpha   90.00
_cell.angle_beta   90.00
_cell.angle_gamma   90.00
#
_symmetry.space_group_name_H-M   'P 1'
#
loop_
_entity.id
_entity.type
_entity.pdbx_description
1 polymer ?
#
loop_
_entity_poly.entity_id
_entity_poly.type
_entity_poly.pdbx_seq_one_letter_code
_entity_poly.pdbx_strand_id
1 'polypeptide(L)'
;MEISEFQRLMSDLYAHNDRKRGGKATMLWLIEEIGELAEAIRRKESENIEEELADCFAWIGALANLYGVNLEEAFLKKYPGMCPTCKQKPCICTD
;
A
#
# COMPACT_ATOMS: atom_id res chain seq x y z
N MET A 1 -1.85 -15.13 2.68
CA MET A 1 -0.63 -14.35 2.92
C MET A 1 -0.98 -13.28 3.91
N GLU A 2 -0.27 -13.20 5.02
CA GLU A 2 -0.40 -12.13 6.01
C GLU A 2 0.33 -10.85 5.54
N ILE A 3 0.02 -9.69 6.13
CA ILE A 3 0.66 -8.41 5.75
C ILE A 3 2.18 -8.49 5.95
N SER A 4 2.64 -9.12 7.04
CA SER A 4 4.07 -9.29 7.29
C SER A 4 4.75 -10.26 6.32
N GLU A 5 4.03 -11.25 5.80
CA GLU A 5 4.53 -12.13 4.72
C GLU A 5 4.66 -11.38 3.40
N PHE A 6 3.65 -10.58 3.06
CA PHE A 6 3.68 -9.69 1.90
C PHE A 6 4.86 -8.71 1.97
N GLN A 7 5.04 -8.04 3.10
CA GLN A 7 6.11 -7.07 3.26
C GLN A 7 7.50 -7.71 3.10
N ARG A 8 7.68 -8.93 3.64
CA ARG A 8 8.91 -9.73 3.44
C ARG A 8 9.11 -10.10 1.98
N LEU A 9 8.06 -10.57 1.29
CA LEU A 9 8.13 -10.89 -0.13
C LEU A 9 8.61 -9.70 -0.97
N MET A 10 8.08 -8.49 -0.73
CA MET A 10 8.54 -7.30 -1.43
C MET A 10 10.01 -6.97 -1.14
N SER A 11 10.44 -7.18 0.11
CA SER A 11 11.85 -7.01 0.47
C SER A 11 12.74 -8.00 -0.28
N ASP A 12 12.36 -9.27 -0.32
CA ASP A 12 13.13 -10.34 -0.94
C ASP A 12 13.26 -10.15 -2.46
N LEU A 13 12.22 -9.64 -3.11
CA LEU A 13 12.22 -9.37 -4.55
C LEU A 13 12.96 -8.09 -4.92
N TYR A 14 12.73 -6.99 -4.18
CA TYR A 14 13.03 -5.64 -4.71
C TYR A 14 13.95 -4.78 -3.84
N ALA A 15 14.26 -5.17 -2.60
CA ALA A 15 14.99 -4.30 -1.66
C ALA A 15 16.34 -3.82 -2.19
N HIS A 16 17.04 -4.60 -3.01
CA HIS A 16 18.29 -4.16 -3.64
C HIS A 16 18.08 -2.93 -4.54
N ASN A 17 17.07 -3.00 -5.41
CA ASN A 17 16.73 -1.93 -6.35
C ASN A 17 16.18 -0.72 -5.61
N ASP A 18 15.31 -0.96 -4.63
CA ASP A 18 14.69 0.10 -3.84
C ASP A 18 15.72 0.90 -3.05
N ARG A 19 16.70 0.22 -2.41
CA ARG A 19 17.77 0.89 -1.66
C ARG A 19 18.64 1.75 -2.57
N LYS A 20 18.90 1.29 -3.80
CA LYS A 20 19.65 2.05 -4.80
C LYS A 20 18.87 3.26 -5.32
N ARG A 21 17.56 3.09 -5.55
CA ARG A 21 16.64 4.15 -6.02
C ARG A 21 16.37 5.20 -4.95
N GLY A 22 16.25 4.78 -3.69
CA GLY A 22 15.96 5.64 -2.54
C GLY A 22 14.47 6.00 -2.39
N GLY A 23 14.10 6.47 -1.20
CA GLY A 23 12.71 6.68 -0.82
C GLY A 23 11.96 7.70 -1.67
N LYS A 24 12.61 8.83 -2.02
CA LYS A 24 11.96 9.89 -2.82
C LYS A 24 11.57 9.41 -4.22
N ALA A 25 12.47 8.71 -4.91
CA ALA A 25 12.17 8.18 -6.23
C ALA A 25 11.20 6.99 -6.16
N THR A 26 11.27 6.16 -5.12
CA THR A 26 10.29 5.09 -4.88
C THR A 26 8.88 5.65 -4.62
N MET A 27 8.77 6.80 -3.94
CA MET A 27 7.50 7.50 -3.78
C MET A 27 6.93 7.98 -5.12
N LEU A 28 7.78 8.39 -6.06
CA LEU A 28 7.32 8.79 -7.40
C LEU A 28 6.72 7.61 -8.17
N TRP A 29 7.30 6.41 -8.05
CA TRP A 29 6.69 5.20 -8.62
C TRP A 29 5.32 4.90 -8.00
N LEU A 30 5.16 5.04 -6.69
CA LEU A 30 3.81 4.91 -6.08
C LEU A 30 2.81 5.94 -6.66
N ILE A 31 3.25 7.17 -6.91
CA ILE A 31 2.38 8.20 -7.51
C ILE A 31 2.02 7.87 -8.96
N GLU A 32 2.94 7.26 -9.70
CA GLU A 32 2.71 6.75 -11.06
C GLU A 32 1.58 5.71 -11.06
N GLU A 33 1.68 4.65 -10.25
CA GLU A 33 0.63 3.62 -10.19
C GLU A 33 -0.71 4.14 -9.67
N ILE A 34 -0.70 5.15 -8.76
CA ILE A 34 -1.93 5.82 -8.34
C ILE A 34 -2.58 6.55 -9.53
N GLY A 35 -1.78 7.11 -10.42
CA GLY A 35 -2.24 7.73 -11.67
C GLY A 35 -2.84 6.69 -12.62
N GLU A 36 -2.17 5.55 -12.80
CA GLU A 36 -2.67 4.44 -13.62
C GLU A 36 -3.97 3.88 -13.05
N LEU A 37 -4.03 3.66 -11.73
CA LEU A 37 -5.25 3.24 -11.02
C LEU A 37 -6.41 4.23 -11.25
N ALA A 38 -6.13 5.54 -11.14
CA ALA A 38 -7.14 6.57 -11.38
C ALA A 38 -7.65 6.54 -12.82
N GLU A 39 -6.79 6.28 -13.79
CA GLU A 39 -7.16 6.10 -15.19
C GLU A 39 -8.03 4.84 -15.40
N ALA A 40 -7.61 3.69 -14.88
CA ALA A 40 -8.35 2.44 -14.98
C ALA A 40 -9.77 2.56 -14.40
N ILE A 41 -9.90 3.20 -13.23
CA ILE A 41 -11.20 3.50 -12.60
C ILE A 41 -12.05 4.41 -13.49
N ARG A 42 -11.46 5.50 -14.01
CA ARG A 42 -12.16 6.45 -14.89
C ARG A 42 -12.69 5.76 -16.16
N ARG A 43 -11.94 4.81 -16.70
CA ARG A 43 -12.29 4.05 -17.91
C ARG A 43 -13.15 2.81 -17.66
N LYS A 44 -13.31 2.39 -16.39
CA LYS A 44 -14.01 1.16 -15.97
C LYS A 44 -13.38 -0.11 -16.53
N GLU A 45 -12.05 -0.13 -16.59
CA GLU A 45 -11.24 -1.26 -17.07
C GLU A 45 -10.97 -2.20 -15.89
N SER A 46 -11.87 -3.14 -15.62
CA SER A 46 -11.82 -3.98 -14.39
C SER A 46 -10.53 -4.78 -14.22
N GLU A 47 -9.94 -5.28 -15.30
CA GLU A 47 -8.68 -6.03 -15.25
C GLU A 47 -7.52 -5.11 -14.85
N ASN A 48 -7.42 -3.93 -15.45
CA ASN A 48 -6.42 -2.93 -15.08
C ASN A 48 -6.62 -2.47 -13.62
N ILE A 49 -7.85 -2.27 -13.14
CA ILE A 49 -8.08 -1.89 -11.74
C ILE A 49 -7.47 -2.91 -10.76
N GLU A 50 -7.55 -4.21 -11.06
CA GLU A 50 -6.95 -5.25 -10.23
C GLU A 50 -5.41 -5.16 -10.23
N GLU A 51 -4.82 -4.98 -11.42
CA GLU A 51 -3.38 -4.81 -11.61
C GLU A 51 -2.85 -3.58 -10.86
N GLU A 52 -3.44 -2.41 -11.08
CA GLU A 52 -2.96 -1.16 -10.48
C GLU A 52 -3.14 -1.12 -8.95
N LEU A 53 -4.16 -1.80 -8.41
CA LEU A 53 -4.30 -1.97 -6.96
C LEU A 53 -3.16 -2.82 -6.38
N ALA A 54 -2.76 -3.87 -7.08
CA ALA A 54 -1.65 -4.71 -6.67
C ALA A 54 -0.31 -3.94 -6.73
N ASP A 55 -0.09 -3.14 -7.77
CA ASP A 55 1.13 -2.35 -7.93
C ASP A 55 1.22 -1.22 -6.90
N CYS A 56 0.11 -0.50 -6.64
CA CYS A 56 0.03 0.44 -5.52
C CYS A 56 0.42 -0.23 -4.19
N PHE A 57 -0.10 -1.45 -3.94
CA PHE A 57 0.20 -2.17 -2.71
C PHE A 57 1.68 -2.58 -2.64
N ALA A 58 2.26 -3.07 -3.74
CA ALA A 58 3.67 -3.42 -3.85
C ALA A 58 4.59 -2.23 -3.51
N TRP A 59 4.32 -1.04 -4.06
CA TRP A 59 5.10 0.16 -3.77
C TRP A 59 4.94 0.68 -2.34
N ILE A 60 3.76 0.51 -1.72
CA ILE A 60 3.59 0.75 -0.28
C ILE A 60 4.54 -0.18 0.52
N GLY A 61 4.62 -1.46 0.13
CA GLY A 61 5.58 -2.42 0.69
C GLY A 61 7.04 -1.98 0.54
N ALA A 62 7.43 -1.53 -0.65
CA ALA A 62 8.77 -1.01 -0.93
C ALA A 62 9.13 0.19 -0.05
N LEU A 63 8.22 1.16 0.08
CA LEU A 63 8.41 2.32 0.96
C LEU A 63 8.51 1.90 2.43
N ALA A 64 7.64 1.01 2.90
CA ALA A 64 7.69 0.52 4.27
C ALA A 64 9.05 -0.13 4.59
N ASN A 65 9.58 -0.93 3.67
CA ASN A 65 10.89 -1.55 3.79
C ASN A 65 12.03 -0.52 3.80
N LEU A 66 11.95 0.52 2.96
CA LEU A 66 12.96 1.59 2.93
C LEU A 66 12.98 2.43 4.21
N TYR A 67 11.81 2.69 4.80
CA TYR A 67 11.68 3.50 6.01
C TYR A 67 11.71 2.68 7.31
N GLY A 68 11.86 1.36 7.24
CA GLY A 68 11.90 0.48 8.40
C GLY A 68 10.58 0.44 9.17
N VAL A 69 9.45 0.61 8.48
CA VAL A 69 8.11 0.57 9.06
C VAL A 69 7.56 -0.86 8.96
N ASN A 70 7.12 -1.43 10.08
CA ASN A 70 6.32 -2.65 10.06
C ASN A 70 4.87 -2.29 9.68
N LEU A 71 4.41 -2.71 8.50
CA LEU A 71 3.08 -2.36 7.98
C LEU A 71 1.95 -2.94 8.83
N GLU A 72 2.09 -4.19 9.27
CA GLU A 72 1.08 -4.90 10.05
C GLU A 72 0.87 -4.21 11.40
N GLU A 73 1.95 -3.91 12.11
CA GLU A 73 1.91 -3.17 13.37
C GLU A 73 1.36 -1.75 13.19
N ALA A 74 1.79 -1.04 12.13
CA ALA A 74 1.31 0.30 11.82
C ALA A 74 -0.20 0.31 11.52
N PHE A 75 -0.67 -0.68 10.77
CA PHE A 75 -2.09 -0.84 10.44
C PHE A 75 -2.92 -1.15 11.69
N LEU A 76 -2.52 -2.14 12.50
CA LEU A 76 -3.24 -2.50 13.73
C LEU A 76 -3.27 -1.36 14.75
N LYS A 77 -2.19 -0.57 14.83
CA LYS A 77 -2.14 0.63 15.67
C LYS A 77 -3.16 1.69 15.24
N LYS A 78 -3.38 1.85 13.93
CA LYS A 78 -4.34 2.81 13.38
C LYS A 78 -5.77 2.26 13.35
N TYR A 79 -5.95 0.98 13.06
CA TYR A 79 -7.21 0.28 12.90
C TYR A 79 -7.22 -1.00 13.75
N PRO A 80 -7.45 -0.89 15.07
CA PRO A 80 -7.39 -2.03 15.99
C PRO A 80 -8.65 -2.92 15.94
N GLY A 81 -9.25 -3.09 14.75
CA GLY A 81 -10.48 -3.86 14.57
C GLY A 81 -11.78 -3.07 14.77
N MET A 82 -11.72 -1.74 14.88
CA MET A 82 -12.88 -0.83 14.91
C MET A 82 -12.51 0.51 14.28
N CYS A 83 -13.51 1.31 13.88
CA CYS A 83 -13.24 2.66 13.38
C CYS A 83 -12.46 3.47 14.42
N PRO A 84 -11.30 4.07 14.06
CA PRO A 84 -10.49 4.81 15.04
C PRO A 84 -11.20 6.04 15.59
N THR A 85 -12.20 6.57 14.87
CA THR A 85 -12.96 7.76 15.24
C THR A 85 -14.17 7.40 16.11
N CYS A 86 -15.14 6.64 15.58
CA CYS A 86 -16.38 6.33 16.31
C CYS A 86 -16.31 5.06 17.17
N LYS A 87 -15.23 4.27 17.09
CA LYS A 87 -15.02 3.02 17.82
C LYS A 87 -16.06 1.91 17.56
N GLN A 88 -16.87 2.06 16.50
CA GLN A 88 -17.85 1.06 16.09
C GLN A 88 -17.33 0.16 14.96
N LYS A 89 -17.94 -1.03 14.85
CA LYS A 89 -17.80 -1.97 13.73
C LYS A 89 -19.20 -2.61 13.46
N PRO A 90 -19.93 -2.22 12.40
CA PRO A 90 -19.54 -1.31 11.30
C PRO A 90 -19.41 0.16 11.74
N CYS A 91 -18.63 0.93 10.97
CA CYS A 91 -18.46 2.37 11.18
C CYS A 91 -19.79 3.13 10.94
N ILE A 92 -20.04 4.18 11.72
CA ILE A 92 -21.21 5.08 11.58
C ILE A 92 -20.82 6.53 11.26
N CYS A 93 -19.55 6.81 10.98
CA CYS A 93 -19.12 8.15 10.55
C CYS A 93 -19.77 8.50 9.21
N THR A 94 -20.22 9.74 9.08
CA THR A 94 -20.84 10.28 7.85
C THR A 94 -19.84 11.02 6.96
N ASP A 95 -18.64 11.28 7.50
CA ASP A 95 -17.57 12.06 6.90
C ASP A 95 -16.21 11.37 7.13
#